data_AF-A0A2V6Z3U1-F1
#
_entry.id   AF-A0A2V6Z3U1-F1
#
_cell.length_a   1.000
_cell.length_b   1.000
_cell.length_c   1.000
_cell.angle_alpha   90.00
_cell.angle_beta   90.00
_cell.angle_gamma   90.00
#
_symmetry.space_group_name_H-M   'P 1'
#
loop_
_entity.id
_entity.type
_entity.pdbx_description
1 polymer ?
#
loop_
_entity_poly.entity_id
_entity_poly.type
_entity_poly.pdbx_seq_one_letter_code
_entity_poly.pdbx_strand_id
1 'polypeptide(L)'
;MLETARRAEDSGYSTFLIRDHFIEEPFGNQLAPLAALATVAGATKRLRVGSLVLSNDYRSRVQCPTLVLGGEEDPMTPIECQVDIAAALPAHLVRFERFAGCGHAVVPDAPERAIAVIRDFIAR
;
A
#
# COMPACT_ATOMS: atom_id res chain seq x y z
N MET A 1 -21.79 12.08 -3.68
CA MET A 1 -21.06 11.23 -2.70
C MET A 1 -21.92 10.85 -1.50
N LEU A 2 -22.40 11.80 -0.68
CA LEU A 2 -23.07 11.44 0.59
C LEU A 2 -24.36 10.66 0.40
N GLU A 3 -25.18 11.05 -0.57
CA GLU A 3 -26.39 10.30 -0.92
C GLU A 3 -26.04 8.90 -1.45
N THR A 4 -24.98 8.79 -2.25
CA THR A 4 -24.43 7.50 -2.72
C THR A 4 -23.99 6.62 -1.55
N ALA A 5 -23.30 7.18 -0.55
CA ALA A 5 -22.84 6.45 0.63
C ALA A 5 -24.01 5.95 1.48
N ARG A 6 -25.05 6.77 1.69
CA ARG A 6 -26.28 6.35 2.39
C ARG A 6 -27.01 5.25 1.64
N ARG A 7 -27.17 5.40 0.32
CA ARG A 7 -27.78 4.36 -0.51
C ARG A 7 -27.00 3.06 -0.48
N ALA A 8 -25.67 3.10 -0.50
CA ALA A 8 -24.83 1.91 -0.36
C ALA A 8 -25.04 1.24 1.01
N GLU A 9 -25.04 2.02 2.09
CA GLU A 9 -25.32 1.53 3.44
C GLU A 9 -26.73 0.91 3.58
N ASP A 10 -27.75 1.51 2.96
CA ASP A 10 -29.12 0.98 2.95
C ASP A 10 -29.24 -0.28 2.07
N SER A 11 -28.38 -0.40 1.07
CA SER A 11 -28.28 -1.59 0.21
C SER A 11 -27.46 -2.72 0.84
N GLY A 12 -26.96 -2.54 2.07
CA GLY A 12 -26.27 -3.58 2.84
C GLY A 12 -24.75 -3.62 2.69
N TYR A 13 -24.13 -2.67 1.99
CA TYR A 13 -22.67 -2.55 1.98
C TYR A 13 -22.15 -2.18 3.38
N SER A 14 -21.07 -2.83 3.80
CA SER A 14 -20.53 -2.71 5.17
C SER A 14 -19.27 -1.84 5.27
N THR A 15 -18.57 -1.63 4.16
CA THR A 15 -17.30 -0.92 4.10
C THR A 15 -17.23 0.03 2.91
N PHE A 16 -16.68 1.22 3.13
CA PHE A 16 -16.29 2.17 2.10
C PHE A 16 -14.78 2.42 2.18
N LEU A 17 -14.09 2.18 1.07
CA LEU A 17 -12.68 2.47 0.90
C LEU A 17 -12.52 3.53 -0.18
N ILE A 18 -11.74 4.57 0.13
CA ILE A 18 -11.29 5.53 -0.87
C ILE A 18 -9.77 5.42 -0.98
N ARG A 19 -9.27 5.56 -2.20
CA ARG A 19 -7.83 5.63 -2.45
C ARG A 19 -7.26 6.92 -1.85
N ASP A 20 -5.95 6.96 -1.66
CA ASP A 20 -5.23 8.13 -1.17
C ASP A 20 -4.56 8.99 -2.29
N HIS A 21 -4.75 8.59 -3.56
CA HIS A 21 -4.18 9.22 -4.75
C HIS A 21 -4.43 10.73 -4.88
N PHE A 22 -3.38 11.46 -5.29
CA PHE A 22 -3.42 12.85 -5.79
C PHE A 22 -3.26 12.94 -7.32
N ILE A 23 -3.32 11.81 -8.03
CA ILE A 23 -3.08 11.74 -9.48
C ILE A 23 -4.43 11.70 -10.20
N GLU A 24 -4.64 12.65 -11.11
CA GLU A 24 -5.93 12.90 -11.79
C GLU A 24 -6.20 11.89 -12.93
N GLU A 25 -5.18 11.21 -13.46
CA GLU A 25 -5.34 10.24 -14.55
C GLU A 25 -5.14 8.79 -14.08
N PRO A 26 -5.91 7.81 -14.62
CA PRO A 26 -6.97 7.93 -15.63
C PRO A 26 -8.38 8.17 -15.05
N PHE A 27 -8.51 8.38 -13.74
CA PHE A 27 -9.79 8.29 -13.02
C PHE A 27 -10.47 9.63 -12.67
N GLY A 28 -9.90 10.76 -13.09
CA GLY A 28 -10.37 12.11 -12.80
C GLY A 28 -10.00 12.61 -11.39
N ASN A 29 -10.54 13.77 -11.04
CA ASN A 29 -10.35 14.40 -9.73
C ASN A 29 -10.84 13.51 -8.59
N GLN A 30 -9.96 13.22 -7.63
CA GLN A 30 -10.28 12.49 -6.43
C GLN A 30 -10.54 13.42 -5.25
N LEU A 31 -11.41 12.99 -4.32
CA LEU A 31 -11.64 13.69 -3.07
C LEU A 31 -10.46 13.53 -2.12
N ALA A 32 -10.19 14.56 -1.32
CA ALA A 32 -9.20 14.50 -0.25
C ALA A 32 -9.54 13.32 0.68
N PRO A 33 -8.69 12.29 0.79
CA PRO A 33 -9.07 10.98 1.35
C PRO A 33 -9.56 11.08 2.78
N LEU A 34 -8.81 11.77 3.64
CA LEU A 34 -9.16 11.94 5.05
C LEU A 34 -10.46 12.74 5.23
N ALA A 35 -10.63 13.83 4.47
CA ALA A 35 -11.84 14.65 4.53
C ALA A 35 -13.07 13.88 4.00
N ALA A 36 -12.90 13.12 2.91
CA ALA A 36 -13.94 12.28 2.35
C ALA A 36 -14.37 11.19 3.34
N LEU A 37 -13.41 10.47 3.93
CA LEU A 37 -13.68 9.44 4.93
C LEU A 37 -14.40 10.02 6.15
N ALA A 38 -13.94 11.16 6.67
CA ALA A 38 -14.59 11.84 7.80
C ALA A 38 -16.04 12.26 7.47
N THR A 39 -16.26 12.79 6.26
CA THR A 39 -17.60 13.22 5.84
C THR A 39 -18.54 12.03 5.63
N VAL A 40 -18.04 10.93 5.05
CA VAL A 40 -18.82 9.68 4.90
C VAL A 40 -19.16 9.12 6.27
N ALA A 41 -18.19 9.01 7.18
CA ALA A 41 -18.42 8.51 8.53
C ALA A 41 -19.50 9.32 9.28
N GLY A 42 -19.52 10.65 9.13
CA GLY A 42 -20.56 11.49 9.72
C GLY A 42 -21.94 11.38 9.06
N ALA A 43 -21.99 10.94 7.80
CA ALA A 43 -23.23 10.85 7.02
C ALA A 43 -23.90 9.47 7.05
N THR A 44 -23.23 8.45 7.60
CA THR A 44 -23.66 7.05 7.65
C THR A 44 -23.65 6.52 9.08
N LYS A 45 -24.41 5.47 9.40
CA LYS A 45 -24.50 4.93 10.79
C LYS A 45 -23.81 3.59 11.02
N ARG A 46 -23.55 2.82 9.97
CA ARG A 46 -23.07 1.43 9.97
C ARG A 46 -21.86 1.22 9.05
N LEU A 47 -21.67 2.07 8.06
CA LEU A 47 -20.60 1.97 7.08
C LEU A 47 -19.25 2.23 7.74
N ARG A 48 -18.34 1.24 7.67
CA ARG A 48 -16.95 1.40 8.13
C ARG A 48 -16.15 2.08 7.04
N VAL A 49 -15.40 3.11 7.41
CA VAL A 49 -14.59 3.88 6.46
C VAL A 49 -13.10 3.54 6.63
N GLY A 50 -12.35 3.47 5.53
CA GLY A 50 -10.91 3.26 5.58
C GLY A 50 -10.20 3.73 4.31
N SER A 51 -8.88 3.92 4.41
CA SER A 51 -8.01 3.99 3.24
C SER A 51 -7.55 2.57 2.90
N LEU A 52 -7.31 2.28 1.62
CA LEU A 52 -6.79 0.98 1.19
C LEU A 52 -5.34 0.79 1.68
N VAL A 53 -4.53 1.86 1.69
CA VAL A 53 -3.21 2.07 2.36
C VAL A 53 -3.00 3.61 2.44
N LEU A 54 -2.19 4.12 3.36
CA LEU A 54 -1.75 5.55 3.32
C LEU A 54 -0.37 5.64 2.67
N SER A 55 -0.17 6.67 1.85
CA SER A 55 1.04 6.93 1.04
C SER A 55 1.36 5.88 -0.03
N ASN A 56 0.35 5.12 -0.48
CA ASN A 56 0.53 4.03 -1.42
C ASN A 56 1.10 4.51 -2.78
N ASP A 57 0.75 5.74 -3.17
CA ASP A 57 0.98 6.25 -4.53
C ASP A 57 2.14 7.23 -4.63
N TYR A 58 2.74 7.62 -3.50
CA TYR A 58 4.04 8.30 -3.49
C TYR A 58 5.15 7.42 -4.05
N ARG A 59 4.92 6.10 -4.20
CA ARG A 59 5.85 5.16 -4.83
C ARG A 59 6.21 5.58 -6.25
N SER A 60 5.25 6.05 -7.04
CA SER A 60 5.51 6.56 -8.40
C SER A 60 6.38 7.84 -8.43
N ARG A 61 6.45 8.57 -7.31
CA ARG A 61 7.22 9.82 -7.14
C ARG A 61 8.57 9.61 -6.46
N VAL A 62 8.92 8.36 -6.11
CA VAL A 62 10.26 8.04 -5.59
C VAL A 62 11.31 8.42 -6.62
N GLN A 63 12.33 9.16 -6.19
CA GLN A 63 13.40 9.68 -7.07
C GLN A 63 14.77 9.04 -6.79
N CYS A 64 14.88 8.18 -5.78
CA CYS A 64 16.12 7.52 -5.41
C CYS A 64 16.00 5.99 -5.57
N PRO A 65 17.13 5.29 -5.75
CA PRO A 65 17.16 3.83 -5.69
C PRO A 65 16.47 3.33 -4.41
N THR A 66 15.63 2.31 -4.54
CA THR A 66 14.82 1.72 -3.47
C THR A 66 14.95 0.20 -3.50
N LEU A 67 15.29 -0.39 -2.35
CA LEU A 67 15.30 -1.83 -2.12
C LEU A 67 14.02 -2.24 -1.37
N VAL A 68 13.29 -3.19 -1.94
CA VAL A 68 12.13 -3.84 -1.31
C VAL A 68 12.53 -5.25 -0.92
N LEU A 69 12.36 -5.62 0.35
CA LEU A 69 12.60 -6.97 0.88
C LEU A 69 11.28 -7.53 1.41
N GLY A 70 10.99 -8.80 1.15
CA GLY A 70 9.82 -9.48 1.69
C GLY A 70 10.08 -10.96 1.96
N GLY A 71 9.62 -11.44 3.11
CA GLY A 71 9.57 -12.87 3.43
C GLY A 71 8.35 -13.52 2.77
N GLU A 72 8.54 -14.69 2.16
CA GLU A 72 7.43 -15.39 1.47
C GLU A 72 6.44 -16.04 2.44
N GLU A 73 6.82 -16.20 3.71
CA GLU A 73 6.02 -16.82 4.77
C GLU A 73 5.54 -15.78 5.80
N ASP A 74 5.56 -14.48 5.46
CA ASP A 74 5.11 -13.40 6.35
C ASP A 74 3.61 -13.55 6.70
N PRO A 75 3.25 -13.86 7.96
CA PRO A 75 1.86 -14.06 8.37
C PRO A 75 1.11 -12.74 8.60
N MET A 76 1.82 -11.61 8.63
CA MET A 76 1.28 -10.27 8.91
C MET A 76 1.09 -9.46 7.63
N THR A 77 2.05 -9.51 6.72
CA THR A 77 2.05 -8.78 5.45
C THR A 77 2.43 -9.73 4.31
N PRO A 78 1.44 -10.39 3.68
CA PRO A 78 1.69 -11.36 2.61
C PRO A 78 2.57 -10.79 1.51
N ILE A 79 3.40 -11.64 0.88
CA ILE A 79 4.41 -11.25 -0.11
C ILE A 79 3.83 -10.45 -1.28
N GLU A 80 2.56 -10.66 -1.60
CA GLU A 80 1.80 -9.92 -2.61
C GLU A 80 1.78 -8.41 -2.32
N CYS A 81 1.75 -7.99 -1.06
CA CYS A 81 1.84 -6.58 -0.70
C CYS A 81 3.17 -5.95 -1.15
N GLN A 82 4.29 -6.67 -1.02
CA GLN A 82 5.61 -6.22 -1.49
C GLN A 82 5.73 -6.30 -3.02
N VAL A 83 5.08 -7.28 -3.65
CA VAL A 83 4.93 -7.32 -5.13
C VAL A 83 4.23 -6.06 -5.62
N ASP A 84 3.11 -5.68 -4.99
CA ASP A 84 2.36 -4.47 -5.33
C ASP A 84 3.19 -3.19 -5.08
N ILE A 85 3.95 -3.14 -3.98
CA ILE A 85 4.90 -2.05 -3.69
C ILE A 85 5.93 -1.94 -4.82
N ALA A 86 6.56 -3.05 -5.19
CA ALA A 86 7.61 -3.08 -6.21
C ALA A 86 7.07 -2.68 -7.59
N ALA A 87 5.88 -3.14 -7.95
CA ALA A 87 5.21 -2.80 -9.21
C ALA A 87 4.81 -1.32 -9.30
N ALA A 88 4.58 -0.66 -8.16
CA ALA A 88 4.21 0.76 -8.10
C ALA A 88 5.41 1.73 -8.10
N LEU A 89 6.65 1.24 -7.95
CA LEU A 89 7.87 2.04 -7.99
C LEU A 89 8.40 2.18 -9.45
N PRO A 90 9.07 3.27 -9.83
CA PRO A 90 9.71 3.37 -11.14
C PRO A 90 10.68 2.21 -11.37
N ALA A 91 10.49 1.47 -12.47
CA ALA A 91 11.22 0.22 -12.74
C ALA A 91 12.75 0.37 -12.72
N HIS A 92 13.27 1.56 -13.04
CA HIS A 92 14.70 1.86 -13.02
C HIS A 92 15.27 2.22 -11.64
N LEU A 93 14.41 2.41 -10.63
CA LEU A 93 14.80 2.74 -9.26
C LEU A 93 14.55 1.60 -8.27
N VAL A 94 13.79 0.57 -8.64
CA VAL A 94 13.41 -0.50 -7.71
C VAL A 94 14.25 -1.76 -7.90
N ARG A 95 14.71 -2.30 -6.78
CA ARG A 95 15.15 -3.70 -6.67
C ARG A 95 14.26 -4.40 -5.67
N PHE A 96 13.68 -5.53 -6.06
CA PHE A 96 12.83 -6.34 -5.19
C PHE A 96 13.45 -7.72 -4.95
N GLU A 97 13.55 -8.12 -3.69
CA GLU A 97 14.14 -9.38 -3.27
C GLU A 97 13.17 -10.17 -2.38
N ARG A 98 12.88 -11.40 -2.81
CA ARG A 98 12.02 -12.35 -2.10
C ARG A 98 12.86 -13.31 -1.26
N PHE A 99 12.41 -13.58 -0.04
CA PHE A 99 13.09 -14.46 0.90
C PHE A 99 12.21 -15.66 1.23
N ALA A 100 12.46 -16.77 0.52
CA ALA A 100 11.86 -18.07 0.82
C ALA A 100 12.27 -18.54 2.22
N GLY A 101 11.34 -19.11 2.99
CA GLY A 101 11.58 -19.54 4.36
C GLY A 101 11.65 -18.43 5.40
N CYS A 102 11.37 -17.17 5.03
CA CYS A 102 11.37 -16.03 5.95
C CYS A 102 9.96 -15.49 6.16
N GLY A 103 9.68 -15.09 7.40
CA GLY A 103 8.44 -14.43 7.81
C GLY A 103 8.54 -12.91 7.75
N HIS A 104 7.89 -12.24 8.71
CA HIS A 104 7.79 -10.78 8.72
C HIS A 104 9.14 -10.05 8.83
N ALA A 105 10.11 -10.66 9.51
CA ALA A 105 11.40 -10.05 9.79
C ALA A 105 12.52 -10.79 9.06
N VAL A 106 12.78 -10.38 7.80
CA VAL A 106 13.80 -11.00 6.94
C VAL A 106 15.22 -10.98 7.54
N VAL A 107 15.60 -9.94 8.27
CA VAL A 107 16.96 -9.82 8.85
C VAL A 107 17.20 -10.84 9.97
N PRO A 108 16.32 -10.99 10.97
CA PRO A 108 16.43 -12.09 11.93
C PRO A 108 16.38 -13.48 11.30
N ASP A 109 15.55 -13.70 10.28
CA ASP A 109 15.33 -15.02 9.68
C ASP A 109 16.48 -15.47 8.76
N ALA A 110 17.11 -14.53 8.05
CA ALA A 110 18.21 -14.80 7.12
C ALA A 110 19.31 -13.71 7.19
N PRO A 111 19.99 -13.56 8.33
CA PRO A 111 20.85 -12.41 8.61
C PRO A 111 22.01 -12.27 7.62
N GLU A 112 22.68 -13.36 7.27
CA GLU A 112 23.83 -13.31 6.36
C GLU A 112 23.39 -12.85 4.96
N ARG A 113 22.31 -13.44 4.44
CA ARG A 113 21.78 -13.11 3.12
C ARG A 113 21.19 -11.70 3.08
N ALA A 114 20.38 -11.33 4.06
CA ALA A 114 19.74 -10.03 4.13
C ALA A 114 20.78 -8.90 4.20
N ILE A 115 21.79 -9.04 5.07
CA ILE A 115 22.87 -8.05 5.20
C ILE A 115 23.72 -7.99 3.92
N ALA A 116 24.00 -9.12 3.26
CA ALA A 116 24.73 -9.13 2.00
C ALA A 116 23.98 -8.35 0.90
N VAL A 117 22.68 -8.59 0.75
CA VAL A 117 21.82 -7.87 -0.21
C VAL A 117 21.79 -6.37 0.10
N ILE A 118 21.62 -5.99 1.37
CA ILE A 118 21.60 -4.58 1.79
C ILE A 118 22.94 -3.91 1.48
N ARG A 119 24.07 -4.57 1.77
CA ARG A 119 25.41 -4.02 1.48
C ARG A 119 25.65 -3.84 -0.01
N ASP A 120 25.31 -4.84 -0.83
CA ASP A 120 25.43 -4.76 -2.29
C ASP A 120 24.55 -3.64 -2.86
N PHE A 121 23.36 -3.41 -2.29
CA PHE A 121 22.50 -2.31 -2.71
C PHE A 121 23.08 -0.93 -2.36
N ILE A 122 23.64 -0.75 -1.16
CA ILE A 122 24.22 0.53 -0.71
C ILE A 122 25.51 0.88 -1.47
N ALA A 123 26.27 -0.13 -1.90
CA ALA A 123 27.54 0.08 -2.60
C ALA A 123 27.42 0.46 -4.08
N ARG A 124 26.19 0.51 -4.62
CA ARG A 124 25.88 0.86 -6.02
C ARG A 124 25.32 2.27 -6.11
#